data_AF-R6YQF0-F1
#
_entry.id   AF-R6YQF0-F1
#
_cell.length_a   1.000
_cell.length_b   1.000
_cell.length_c   1.000
_cell.angle_alpha   90.00
_cell.angle_beta   90.00
_cell.angle_gamma   90.00
#
_symmetry.space_group_name_H-M   'P 1'
#
loop_
_entity.id
_entity.type
_entity.pdbx_description
1 polymer ?
#
loop_
_entity_poly.entity_id
_entity_poly.type
_entity_poly.pdbx_seq_one_letter_code
_entity_poly.pdbx_strand_id
1 'polypeptide(L)'
;MKKLAGFITMLLGALFMAACSSSSPSDVAKKAYGYIQDENYEDFVDLLYIAPGEDAEKAKQDKESLVLLMAGLSKQNSEKKDKVKSYEVISEEIDENGEKAVVTMKVVYEDGKEKEETTNLQKDEDGNWKIKLSK
;
A
#
# COMPACT_ATOMS: atom_id res chain seq x y z
N MET A 1 20.18 41.57 -15.00
CA MET A 1 20.42 42.01 -13.62
C MET A 1 19.54 41.21 -12.67
N LYS A 2 20.20 40.46 -11.78
CA LYS A 2 19.88 40.27 -10.35
C LYS A 2 18.55 39.57 -9.99
N LYS A 3 18.62 38.30 -9.55
CA LYS A 3 18.56 37.83 -8.13
C LYS A 3 17.12 37.91 -7.59
N LEU A 4 16.52 37.01 -6.82
CA LEU A 4 16.81 35.74 -6.14
C LEU A 4 15.47 35.38 -5.45
N ALA A 5 15.30 34.13 -5.02
CA ALA A 5 14.32 33.65 -4.04
C ALA A 5 12.87 33.46 -4.53
N GLY A 6 12.14 32.41 -4.16
CA GLY A 6 12.33 31.51 -3.02
C GLY A 6 12.22 30.04 -3.40
N PHE A 7 13.23 29.29 -2.95
CA PHE A 7 13.14 27.87 -2.64
C PHE A 7 11.97 27.69 -1.67
N ILE A 8 10.89 27.03 -2.09
CA ILE A 8 9.84 26.61 -1.19
C ILE A 8 10.39 25.46 -0.36
N THR A 9 10.36 25.73 0.94
CA THR A 9 10.94 25.02 2.06
C THR A 9 10.58 23.54 2.05
N MET A 10 11.59 22.71 1.85
CA MET A 10 11.63 21.34 2.34
C MET A 10 11.45 21.39 3.86
N LEU A 11 10.24 21.07 4.33
CA LEU A 11 9.99 20.95 5.77
C LEU A 11 10.48 19.58 6.22
N LEU A 12 11.56 19.59 7.00
CA LEU A 12 12.06 18.45 7.73
C LEU A 12 10.99 17.93 8.70
N GLY A 13 10.62 16.67 8.51
CA GLY A 13 10.10 15.78 9.56
C GLY A 13 11.11 14.67 9.83
N ALA A 14 12.35 15.02 10.17
CA ALA A 14 13.34 14.06 10.63
C ALA A 14 13.33 14.02 12.17
N LEU A 15 12.49 13.15 12.73
CA LEU A 15 12.45 12.60 14.09
C LEU A 15 11.49 11.41 13.94
N PHE A 16 11.89 10.14 13.95
CA PHE A 16 12.40 9.39 15.10
C PHE A 16 13.42 8.34 14.66
N MET A 17 14.61 8.36 15.25
CA MET A 17 15.51 7.21 15.22
C MET A 17 15.07 6.20 16.29
N ALA A 18 14.97 4.94 15.87
CA ALA A 18 14.80 3.71 16.65
C ALA A 18 13.42 3.41 17.26
N ALA A 19 12.53 2.88 16.43
CA ALA A 19 11.66 1.77 16.81
C ALA A 19 11.95 0.57 15.87
N CYS A 20 12.05 -0.61 16.45
CA CYS A 20 12.59 -1.85 15.90
C CYS A 20 11.97 -2.34 14.58
N SER A 21 12.80 -2.77 13.62
CA SER A 21 12.59 -3.80 12.58
C SER A 21 11.29 -3.86 11.74
N SER A 22 10.29 -3.01 11.93
CA SER A 22 9.04 -3.04 11.15
C SER A 22 9.16 -2.17 9.91
N SER A 23 8.61 -2.67 8.79
CA SER A 23 8.60 -1.97 7.50
C SER A 23 7.74 -0.69 7.57
N SER A 24 8.15 0.40 6.92
CA SER A 24 7.35 1.64 6.85
C SER A 24 6.01 1.43 6.12
N PRO A 25 5.01 2.33 6.27
CA PRO A 25 3.77 2.25 5.50
C PRO A 25 4.02 2.16 3.98
N SER A 26 4.95 2.95 3.46
CA SER A 26 5.40 2.94 2.07
C SER A 26 6.00 1.61 1.65
N ASP A 27 6.79 0.97 2.51
CA ASP A 27 7.35 -0.35 2.21
C ASP A 27 6.26 -1.41 2.10
N VAL A 28 5.24 -1.36 2.96
CA VAL A 28 4.08 -2.26 2.88
C VAL A 28 3.27 -2.01 1.61
N ALA A 29 3.02 -0.74 1.26
CA ALA A 29 2.34 -0.39 0.01
C ALA A 29 3.14 -0.89 -1.22
N LYS A 30 4.46 -0.66 -1.27
CA LYS A 30 5.32 -1.16 -2.34
C LYS A 30 5.31 -2.68 -2.45
N LYS A 31 5.32 -3.40 -1.32
CA LYS A 31 5.20 -4.87 -1.32
C LYS A 31 3.87 -5.30 -1.93
N ALA A 32 2.77 -4.66 -1.56
CA ALA A 32 1.46 -4.98 -2.10
C ALA A 32 1.39 -4.80 -3.62
N TYR A 33 1.89 -3.68 -4.16
CA TYR A 33 1.96 -3.48 -5.61
C TYR A 33 2.90 -4.48 -6.31
N GLY A 34 4.01 -4.85 -5.66
CA GLY A 34 4.91 -5.90 -6.16
C GLY A 34 4.22 -7.26 -6.24
N TYR A 35 3.52 -7.67 -5.17
CA TYR A 35 2.74 -8.90 -5.16
C TYR A 35 1.61 -8.89 -6.20
N ILE A 36 0.92 -7.76 -6.40
CA ILE A 36 -0.08 -7.62 -7.47
C ILE A 36 0.56 -7.77 -8.85
N GLN A 37 1.71 -7.13 -9.07
CA GLN A 37 2.47 -7.19 -10.32
C GLN A 37 2.95 -8.62 -10.64
N ASP A 38 3.41 -9.34 -9.62
CA ASP A 38 3.88 -10.73 -9.72
C ASP A 38 2.75 -11.77 -9.67
N GLU A 39 1.49 -11.32 -9.58
CA GLU A 39 0.29 -12.16 -9.38
C GLU A 39 0.35 -13.06 -8.13
N ASN A 40 1.14 -12.67 -7.14
CA ASN A 40 1.32 -13.34 -5.85
C ASN A 40 0.25 -12.88 -4.85
N TYR A 41 -1.00 -13.30 -5.09
CA TYR A 41 -2.14 -12.85 -4.27
C TYR A 41 -2.16 -13.43 -2.86
N GLU A 42 -1.50 -14.57 -2.63
CA GLU A 42 -1.36 -15.17 -1.29
C GLU A 42 -0.57 -14.25 -0.36
N ASP A 43 0.60 -13.77 -0.79
CA ASP A 43 1.38 -12.84 0.02
C ASP A 43 0.74 -11.45 0.10
N PHE A 44 -0.05 -11.04 -0.91
CA PHE A 44 -0.82 -9.80 -0.86
C PHE A 44 -1.86 -9.81 0.27
N VAL A 45 -2.64 -10.89 0.40
CA VAL A 45 -3.70 -10.92 1.41
C VAL A 45 -3.16 -10.94 2.84
N ASP A 46 -1.89 -11.33 3.04
CA ASP A 46 -1.21 -11.27 4.34
C ASP A 46 -0.75 -9.88 4.76
N LEU A 47 -0.75 -8.92 3.83
CA LEU A 47 -0.58 -7.51 4.14
C LEU A 47 -1.87 -6.87 4.66
N LEU A 48 -3.03 -7.53 4.55
CA LEU A 48 -4.31 -6.93 4.93
C LEU A 48 -4.50 -6.88 6.46
N TYR A 49 -5.12 -5.79 6.91
CA TYR A 49 -5.50 -5.57 8.29
C TYR A 49 -6.74 -6.40 8.63
N ILE A 50 -6.66 -7.17 9.71
CA ILE A 50 -7.78 -7.88 10.32
C ILE A 50 -8.13 -7.12 11.60
N ALA A 51 -9.40 -6.79 11.80
CA ALA A 51 -9.78 -6.03 12.99
C ALA A 51 -9.70 -6.91 14.25
N PRO A 52 -9.27 -6.36 15.41
CA PRO A 52 -9.36 -7.06 16.68
C PRO A 52 -10.78 -7.57 16.94
N GLY A 53 -10.88 -8.82 17.40
CA GLY A 53 -12.16 -9.49 17.66
C GLY A 53 -12.88 -10.03 16.42
N GLU A 54 -12.28 -9.93 15.23
CA GLU A 54 -12.76 -10.63 14.05
C GLU A 54 -12.53 -12.15 14.20
N ASP A 55 -13.49 -12.95 13.72
CA ASP A 55 -13.39 -14.41 13.78
C ASP A 55 -12.27 -14.90 12.87
N ALA A 56 -11.30 -15.62 13.44
CA ALA A 56 -10.09 -16.01 12.73
C ALA A 56 -10.37 -16.94 11.54
N GLU A 57 -11.35 -17.83 11.66
CA GLU A 57 -11.74 -18.73 10.58
C GLU A 57 -12.45 -17.97 9.45
N LYS A 58 -13.32 -17.02 9.80
CA LYS A 58 -13.96 -16.12 8.83
C LYS A 58 -12.94 -15.25 8.10
N ALA A 59 -12.00 -14.65 8.83
CA ALA A 59 -10.95 -13.82 8.24
C ALA A 59 -10.08 -14.62 7.27
N LYS A 60 -9.75 -15.88 7.63
CA LYS A 60 -9.03 -16.79 6.74
C LYS A 60 -9.83 -17.09 5.47
N GLN A 61 -11.12 -17.43 5.59
CA GLN A 61 -12.00 -17.70 4.46
C GLN A 61 -12.16 -16.49 3.53
N ASP A 62 -12.20 -15.29 4.09
CA ASP A 62 -12.27 -14.04 3.32
C ASP A 62 -10.99 -13.78 2.54
N LYS A 63 -9.82 -14.03 3.14
CA LYS A 63 -8.53 -13.98 2.45
C LYS A 63 -8.47 -14.99 1.30
N GLU A 64 -8.82 -16.25 1.55
CA GLU A 64 -8.85 -17.30 0.51
C GLU A 64 -9.81 -16.93 -0.64
N SER A 65 -10.99 -16.40 -0.31
CA SER A 65 -11.97 -15.95 -1.29
C SER A 65 -11.44 -14.77 -2.13
N LEU A 66 -10.72 -13.84 -1.51
CA LEU A 66 -10.10 -12.72 -2.19
C LEU A 66 -8.97 -13.17 -3.14
N VAL A 67 -8.14 -14.13 -2.72
CA VAL A 67 -7.11 -14.75 -3.58
C VAL A 67 -7.76 -15.35 -4.83
N LEU A 68 -8.82 -16.14 -4.67
CA LEU A 68 -9.53 -16.76 -5.79
C LEU A 68 -10.16 -15.72 -6.72
N LEU A 69 -10.74 -14.66 -6.17
CA LEU A 69 -11.33 -13.56 -6.93
C LEU A 69 -10.26 -12.83 -7.77
N MET A 70 -9.15 -12.43 -7.14
CA MET A 70 -8.06 -11.72 -7.83
C MET A 70 -7.41 -12.59 -8.91
N ALA A 71 -7.18 -13.87 -8.62
CA ALA A 71 -6.68 -14.82 -9.62
C ALA A 71 -7.67 -15.03 -10.79
N GLY A 72 -8.97 -15.07 -10.50
CA GLY A 72 -10.03 -15.15 -11.52
C GLY A 72 -10.04 -13.93 -12.44
N LEU A 73 -10.00 -12.72 -11.85
CA LEU A 73 -9.95 -11.46 -12.59
C LEU A 73 -8.67 -11.34 -13.43
N SER A 74 -7.51 -11.72 -12.90
CA SER A 74 -6.24 -11.72 -13.66
C SER A 74 -6.31 -12.64 -14.89
N LYS A 75 -6.87 -13.84 -14.74
CA LYS A 75 -7.04 -14.81 -15.83
C LYS A 75 -8.02 -14.32 -16.91
N GLN A 76 -9.08 -13.62 -16.52
CA GLN A 76 -10.08 -13.07 -17.45
C GLN A 76 -9.54 -11.86 -18.22
N ASN A 77 -8.57 -11.13 -17.68
CA ASN A 77 -8.04 -9.92 -18.29
C ASN A 77 -7.00 -10.24 -19.39
N SER A 78 -7.49 -10.78 -20.50
CA SER A 78 -6.68 -11.24 -21.65
C SER A 78 -5.86 -10.11 -22.32
N GLU A 79 -6.28 -8.86 -22.14
CA GLU A 79 -5.65 -7.70 -22.77
C GLU A 79 -4.47 -7.12 -21.97
N LYS A 80 -4.22 -7.62 -20.74
CA LYS A 80 -3.18 -7.14 -19.81
C LYS A 80 -3.25 -5.63 -19.48
N LYS A 81 -4.26 -4.90 -19.93
CA LYS A 81 -4.32 -3.42 -19.84
C LYS A 81 -4.32 -2.91 -18.41
N ASP A 82 -4.92 -3.66 -17.48
CA ASP A 82 -4.97 -3.28 -16.06
C ASP A 82 -3.83 -3.90 -15.23
N LYS A 83 -2.81 -4.50 -15.87
CA LYS A 83 -1.63 -4.99 -15.16
C LYS A 83 -0.70 -3.84 -14.81
N VAL A 84 -0.19 -3.87 -13.58
CA VAL A 84 0.77 -2.89 -13.07
C VAL A 84 2.11 -3.11 -13.76
N LYS A 85 2.61 -2.06 -14.41
CA LYS A 85 3.92 -2.02 -15.06
C LYS A 85 5.00 -1.45 -14.14
N SER A 86 4.69 -0.36 -13.44
CA SER A 86 5.59 0.24 -12.46
C SER A 86 4.80 1.06 -11.44
N TYR A 87 5.40 1.30 -10.29
CA TYR A 87 4.80 2.08 -9.23
C TYR A 87 5.86 2.85 -8.44
N GLU A 88 5.50 4.02 -7.93
CA GLU A 88 6.34 4.86 -7.08
C GLU A 88 5.53 5.49 -5.96
N VAL A 89 6.17 5.73 -4.82
CA VAL A 89 5.56 6.47 -3.70
C VAL A 89 5.64 7.95 -4.00
N ILE A 90 4.52 8.64 -3.92
CA ILE A 90 4.41 10.10 -4.05
C ILE A 90 4.42 10.75 -2.67
N SER A 91 3.64 10.22 -1.73
CA SER A 91 3.59 10.71 -0.36
C SER A 91 3.29 9.61 0.65
N GLU A 92 3.72 9.84 1.89
CA GLU A 92 3.35 9.06 3.07
C GLU A 92 2.98 10.05 4.17
N GLU A 93 1.77 9.91 4.70
CA GLU A 93 1.24 10.72 5.77
C GLU A 93 0.82 9.80 6.92
N ILE A 94 1.49 9.91 8.06
CA ILE A 94 1.16 9.19 9.29
C ILE A 94 0.34 10.12 10.18
N ASP A 95 -0.74 9.62 10.78
CA ASP A 95 -1.59 10.42 11.66
C ASP A 95 -0.89 10.78 12.98
N GLU A 96 -1.46 11.75 13.71
CA GLU A 96 -0.82 12.33 14.90
C GLU A 96 -0.50 11.32 16.01
N ASN A 97 -1.29 10.24 16.10
CA ASN A 97 -1.09 9.19 17.08
C ASN A 97 -0.16 8.07 16.59
N GLY A 98 0.23 8.07 15.32
CA GLY A 98 1.16 7.10 14.75
C GLY A 98 0.54 5.73 14.44
N GLU A 99 -0.79 5.60 14.38
CA GLU A 99 -1.51 4.33 14.25
C GLU A 99 -2.10 4.11 12.85
N LYS A 100 -2.26 5.19 12.07
CA LYS A 100 -2.78 5.14 10.70
C LYS A 100 -1.85 5.85 9.76
N ALA A 101 -1.86 5.42 8.51
CA ALA A 101 -1.15 6.11 7.46
C ALA A 101 -1.94 6.11 6.15
N VAL A 102 -1.71 7.13 5.34
CA VAL A 102 -2.15 7.18 3.94
C VAL A 102 -0.90 7.28 3.09
N VAL A 103 -0.74 6.33 2.16
CA VAL A 103 0.33 6.34 1.17
C VAL A 103 -0.29 6.61 -0.19
N THR A 104 0.17 7.66 -0.87
CA THR A 104 -0.21 7.93 -2.26
C THR A 104 0.83 7.32 -3.18
N MET A 105 0.38 6.43 -4.06
CA MET A 105 1.19 5.74 -5.05
C MET A 105 0.87 6.27 -6.43
N LYS A 106 1.88 6.57 -7.24
CA LYS A 106 1.70 6.69 -8.68
C LYS A 106 1.89 5.32 -9.29
N VAL A 107 0.92 4.88 -10.08
CA VAL A 107 0.87 3.56 -10.71
C VAL A 107 0.78 3.75 -12.22
N VAL A 108 1.66 3.06 -12.94
CA VAL A 108 1.66 3.00 -14.40
C VAL A 108 1.22 1.60 -14.81
N TYR A 109 0.23 1.52 -15.69
CA TYR A 109 -0.28 0.26 -16.21
C TYR A 109 0.36 -0.08 -17.57
N GLU A 110 0.24 -1.34 -18.00
CA GLU A 110 0.79 -1.80 -19.29
C GLU A 110 0.18 -1.08 -20.50
N ASP A 111 -1.04 -0.57 -20.40
CA ASP A 111 -1.68 0.24 -21.45
C ASP A 111 -1.18 1.70 -21.49
N GLY A 112 -0.24 2.06 -20.60
CA GLY A 112 0.34 3.40 -20.49
C GLY A 112 -0.50 4.39 -19.69
N LYS A 113 -1.65 3.99 -19.14
CA LYS A 113 -2.39 4.84 -18.20
C LYS A 113 -1.57 5.01 -16.92
N GLU A 114 -1.64 6.23 -16.37
CA GLU A 114 -1.07 6.57 -15.08
C GLU A 114 -2.20 6.97 -14.14
N LYS A 115 -2.12 6.53 -12.88
CA LYS A 115 -3.06 6.91 -11.82
C LYS A 115 -2.32 7.20 -10.52
N GLU A 116 -2.87 8.11 -9.75
CA GLU A 116 -2.54 8.24 -8.33
C GLU A 116 -3.58 7.46 -7.53
N GLU A 117 -3.12 6.49 -6.76
CA GLU A 117 -3.93 5.57 -5.97
C GLU A 117 -3.54 5.72 -4.50
N THR A 118 -4.54 5.77 -3.61
CA THR A 118 -4.31 5.90 -2.17
C THR A 118 -4.42 4.54 -1.49
N THR A 119 -3.43 4.20 -0.68
CA THR A 119 -3.42 3.01 0.16
C THR A 119 -3.55 3.44 1.62
N ASN A 120 -4.64 3.04 2.28
CA ASN A 120 -4.83 3.26 3.70
C ASN A 120 -4.17 2.15 4.49
N LEU A 121 -3.41 2.50 5.53
CA LEU A 121 -2.77 1.54 6.43
C LEU A 121 -3.15 1.80 7.88
N GLN A 122 -3.11 0.72 8.66
CA GLN A 122 -3.35 0.72 10.09
C GLN A 122 -2.37 -0.25 10.75
N LYS A 123 -1.83 0.10 11.92
CA LYS A 123 -1.03 -0.83 12.72
C LYS A 123 -1.91 -1.94 13.31
N ASP A 124 -1.39 -3.16 13.29
CA ASP A 124 -1.94 -4.27 14.08
C ASP A 124 -1.49 -4.21 15.55
N GLU A 125 -1.96 -5.13 16.38
CA GLU A 125 -1.64 -5.20 17.82
C GLU A 125 -0.14 -5.40 18.09
N ASP A 126 0.59 -5.94 17.11
CA ASP A 126 2.04 -6.15 17.15
C ASP A 126 2.81 -4.91 16.64
N GLY A 127 2.13 -3.85 16.23
CA GLY A 127 2.71 -2.61 15.73
C GLY A 127 3.18 -2.69 14.27
N ASN A 128 2.79 -3.72 13.51
CA ASN A 128 3.10 -3.83 12.09
C ASN A 128 2.08 -3.09 11.26
N TRP A 129 2.55 -2.37 10.24
CA TRP A 129 1.67 -1.74 9.27
C TRP A 129 0.96 -2.78 8.40
N LYS A 130 -0.36 -2.66 8.29
CA LYS A 130 -1.23 -3.49 7.46
C LYS A 130 -2.14 -2.62 6.59
N ILE A 131 -2.47 -3.10 5.39
CA ILE A 131 -3.37 -2.42 4.47
C ILE A 131 -4.80 -2.58 4.96
N LYS A 132 -5.45 -1.44 5.19
CA LYS A 132 -6.86 -1.37 5.52
C LYS A 132 -7.66 -1.17 4.25
N LEU A 133 -8.33 -2.21 3.81
CA LEU A 133 -9.29 -2.09 2.71
C LEU A 133 -10.41 -1.13 3.11
N SER A 134 -10.68 -0.15 2.26
CA SER A 134 -11.84 0.73 2.38
C SER A 134 -13.11 -0.12 2.24
N LYS A 135 -14.07 0.05 3.16
CA LYS A 135 -15.41 -0.55 3.04
C LYS A 135 -16.25 0.19 2.02
#